data_AF-A0A537GBQ0-F1
#
_entry.id   AF-A0A537GBQ0-F1
#
_cell.length_a   1.000
_cell.length_b   1.000
_cell.length_c   1.000
_cell.angle_alpha   90.00
_cell.angle_beta   90.00
_cell.angle_gamma   90.00
#
_symmetry.space_group_name_H-M   'P 1'
#
loop_
_entity.id
_entity.type
_entity.pdbx_description
1 polymer ?
#
loop_
_entity_poly.entity_id
_entity_poly.type
_entity_poly.pdbx_seq_one_letter_code
_entity_poly.pdbx_strand_id
1 'polypeptide(L)'
;MDYYLLVGILIFVSLVTAGLVPLLMFFKVKIRTIRILSLLLGLFAVTHGLYHLSAGFGNEFFSDLVFEPVSVSILVAFGLYYSKKGIV
;
A
#
# COMPACT_ATOMS: atom_id res chain seq x y z
N MET A 1 8.56 22.09 -12.07
CA MET A 1 8.36 21.01 -11.08
C MET A 1 9.67 20.25 -11.00
N ASP A 2 10.19 19.99 -9.81
CA ASP A 2 11.44 19.23 -9.72
C ASP A 2 11.19 17.76 -10.16
N TYR A 3 12.24 17.08 -10.61
CA TYR A 3 12.13 15.73 -11.15
C TYR A 3 11.63 14.73 -10.09
N TYR A 4 12.06 14.89 -8.83
CA TYR A 4 11.69 14.00 -7.73
C TYR A 4 10.21 14.08 -7.37
N LEU A 5 9.64 15.28 -7.32
CA LEU A 5 8.21 15.49 -7.11
C LEU A 5 7.39 14.89 -8.26
N LEU A 6 7.86 14.99 -9.51
CA LEU A 6 7.16 14.37 -10.65
C LEU A 6 7.08 12.86 -10.51
N VAL A 7 8.22 12.24 -10.25
CA VAL A 7 8.31 10.80 -10.06
C VAL A 7 7.48 10.38 -8.85
N GLY A 8 7.56 11.11 -7.74
CA GLY A 8 6.77 10.85 -6.53
C GLY A 8 5.26 10.87 -6.79
N ILE A 9 4.76 11.89 -7.51
CA ILE A 9 3.35 11.98 -7.89
C ILE A 9 2.94 10.84 -8.83
N LEU A 10 3.75 10.53 -9.85
CA LEU A 10 3.42 9.47 -10.80
C LEU A 10 3.36 8.09 -10.13
N ILE A 11 4.30 7.80 -9.22
CA ILE A 11 4.30 6.56 -8.45
C ILE A 11 3.12 6.53 -7.48
N PHE A 12 2.84 7.62 -6.77
CA PHE A 12 1.68 7.75 -5.90
C PHE A 12 0.38 7.43 -6.65
N VAL A 13 0.13 8.10 -7.78
CA VAL A 13 -1.08 7.90 -8.58
C VAL A 13 -1.18 6.44 -9.05
N SER A 14 -0.07 5.87 -9.54
CA SER A 14 -0.03 4.49 -10.01
C SER A 14 -0.35 3.49 -8.91
N LEU A 15 0.29 3.63 -7.73
CA LEU A 15 0.10 2.74 -6.60
C LEU A 15 -1.27 2.89 -5.96
N VAL A 16 -1.79 4.11 -5.79
CA VAL A 16 -3.14 4.34 -5.27
C VAL A 16 -4.17 3.75 -6.23
N THR A 17 -4.03 3.97 -7.53
CA THR A 17 -4.95 3.41 -8.54
C THR A 17 -4.92 1.87 -8.50
N ALA A 18 -3.72 1.28 -8.48
CA ALA A 18 -3.55 -0.16 -8.35
C ALA A 18 -4.11 -0.70 -7.02
N GLY A 19 -3.93 0.03 -5.92
CA GLY A 19 -4.39 -0.31 -4.58
C GLY A 19 -5.90 -0.17 -4.36
N LEU A 20 -6.56 0.73 -5.09
CA LEU A 20 -8.01 0.86 -5.06
C LEU A 20 -8.71 -0.42 -5.57
N VAL A 21 -8.12 -1.13 -6.54
CA VAL A 21 -8.69 -2.39 -7.04
C VAL A 21 -8.87 -3.43 -5.92
N PRO A 22 -7.83 -3.84 -5.16
CA PRO A 22 -7.98 -4.78 -4.07
C PRO A 22 -8.76 -4.17 -2.87
N LEU A 23 -8.69 -2.86 -2.60
CA LEU A 23 -9.57 -2.23 -1.60
C LEU A 23 -11.06 -2.38 -1.96
N LEU A 24 -11.42 -2.21 -3.23
CA LEU A 24 -12.79 -2.44 -3.70
C LEU A 24 -13.17 -3.92 -3.63
N MET A 25 -12.23 -4.83 -3.89
CA MET A 25 -12.45 -6.27 -3.78
C MET A 25 -12.76 -6.71 -2.34
N PHE A 26 -12.23 -6.03 -1.31
CA PHE A 26 -12.59 -6.28 0.08
C PHE A 26 -14.12 -6.26 0.31
N PHE A 27 -14.82 -5.30 -0.31
CA PHE A 27 -16.28 -5.18 -0.16
C PHE A 27 -17.07 -6.16 -1.05
N LYS A 28 -16.49 -6.62 -2.16
CA LYS A 28 -17.17 -7.49 -3.14
C LYS A 28 -16.98 -8.98 -2.86
N VAL A 29 -15.85 -9.38 -2.30
CA VAL A 29 -15.48 -10.80 -2.17
C VAL A 29 -16.10 -11.44 -0.93
N LYS A 30 -16.80 -12.56 -1.13
CA LYS A 30 -17.43 -13.35 -0.05
C LYS A 30 -16.42 -14.18 0.76
N ILE A 31 -15.35 -14.66 0.11
CA ILE A 31 -14.33 -15.49 0.73
C ILE A 31 -13.48 -14.64 1.69
N ARG A 32 -13.56 -14.95 2.99
CA ARG A 32 -12.89 -14.17 4.06
C ARG A 32 -11.38 -14.03 3.86
N THR A 33 -10.71 -15.09 3.41
CA THR A 33 -9.26 -15.08 3.17
C THR A 33 -8.88 -14.06 2.09
N ILE A 34 -9.52 -14.15 0.92
CA ILE A 34 -9.27 -13.24 -0.20
C ILE A 34 -9.64 -11.81 0.23
N ARG A 35 -10.75 -11.63 0.94
CA ARG A 35 -11.16 -10.32 1.47
C ARG A 35 -10.04 -9.67 2.30
N ILE A 36 -9.50 -10.38 3.29
CA ILE A 36 -8.43 -9.84 4.15
C ILE A 36 -7.15 -9.58 3.35
N LEU A 37 -6.76 -10.49 2.46
CA LEU A 37 -5.59 -10.30 1.60
C LEU A 37 -5.75 -9.07 0.68
N SER A 38 -6.92 -8.87 0.09
CA SER A 38 -7.21 -7.70 -0.74
C SER A 38 -7.20 -6.40 0.07
N LEU A 39 -7.73 -6.41 1.30
CA LEU A 39 -7.64 -5.24 2.19
C LEU A 39 -6.18 -4.88 2.50
N LEU A 40 -5.39 -5.86 2.94
CA LEU A 40 -3.99 -5.63 3.33
C LEU A 40 -3.15 -5.18 2.13
N LEU A 41 -3.32 -5.81 0.97
CA LEU A 41 -2.61 -5.42 -0.25
C LEU A 41 -2.99 -4.00 -0.70
N GLY A 42 -4.28 -3.66 -0.63
CA GLY A 42 -4.76 -2.33 -0.97
C GLY A 42 -4.27 -1.25 -0.01
N LEU A 43 -4.30 -1.51 1.30
CA LEU A 43 -3.76 -0.60 2.30
C LEU A 43 -2.25 -0.42 2.16
N PHE A 44 -1.50 -1.49 1.86
CA PHE A 44 -0.08 -1.40 1.56
C PHE A 44 0.17 -0.47 0.36
N ALA A 45 -0.50 -0.71 -0.77
CA ALA A 45 -0.31 0.08 -1.97
C ALA A 45 -0.63 1.58 -1.77
N VAL A 46 -1.71 1.89 -1.04
CA VAL A 46 -2.08 3.29 -0.73
C VAL A 46 -1.07 3.94 0.21
N THR A 47 -0.68 3.27 1.30
CA THR A 47 0.28 3.83 2.27
C THR A 47 1.68 3.96 1.69
N HIS A 48 2.11 3.00 0.86
CA HIS A 48 3.38 3.06 0.14
C HIS A 48 3.36 4.11 -0.99
N GLY A 49 2.21 4.32 -1.63
CA GLY A 49 2.02 5.48 -2.51
C GLY A 49 2.21 6.80 -1.76
N LEU A 50 1.62 6.94 -0.57
CA LEU A 50 1.76 8.15 0.25
C LEU A 50 3.19 8.41 0.68
N TYR A 51 3.98 7.35 0.92
CA TYR A 51 5.42 7.47 1.12
C TYR A 51 6.10 8.18 -0.06
N HIS A 52 5.88 7.72 -1.30
CA HIS A 52 6.48 8.34 -2.49
C HIS A 52 6.00 9.77 -2.72
N LEU A 53 4.73 10.06 -2.40
CA LEU A 53 4.22 11.42 -2.47
C LEU A 53 4.93 12.32 -1.46
N SER A 54 5.03 11.90 -0.20
CA SER A 54 5.69 12.64 0.88
C SER A 54 7.17 12.87 0.59
N ALA A 55 7.87 11.84 0.11
CA ALA A 55 9.27 11.93 -0.29
C ALA A 55 9.46 12.89 -1.47
N GLY A 56 8.55 12.88 -2.46
CA GLY A 56 8.55 13.83 -3.56
C GLY A 56 8.39 15.30 -3.11
N PHE A 57 7.71 15.54 -1.98
CA PHE A 57 7.61 16.85 -1.35
C PHE A 57 8.80 17.19 -0.40
N GLY A 58 9.79 16.30 -0.27
CA GLY A 58 10.91 16.47 0.65
C GLY A 58 10.51 16.34 2.13
N ASN A 59 9.39 15.69 2.43
CA ASN A 59 8.89 15.54 3.79
C ASN A 59 9.32 14.19 4.39
N GLU A 60 10.58 14.17 4.85
CA GLU A 60 11.27 13.00 5.42
C GLU A 60 10.58 12.45 6.67
N PHE A 61 10.00 13.32 7.51
CA PHE A 61 9.30 12.88 8.71
C PHE A 61 8.13 11.97 8.35
N PHE A 62 7.27 12.39 7.42
CA PHE A 62 6.12 11.59 7.03
C PHE A 62 6.51 10.43 6.11
N SER A 63 7.51 10.57 5.23
CA SER A 63 7.95 9.45 4.40
C SER A 63 8.60 8.36 5.25
N ASP A 64 9.68 8.69 5.96
CA ASP A 64 10.62 7.70 6.48
C ASP A 64 10.20 7.21 7.87
N LEU A 65 9.62 8.09 8.69
CA LEU A 65 9.24 7.74 10.07
C LEU A 65 7.78 7.28 10.19
N VAL A 66 6.94 7.55 9.19
CA VAL A 66 5.50 7.22 9.23
C VAL A 66 5.11 6.27 8.11
N PHE A 67 5.11 6.71 6.84
CA PHE A 67 4.52 5.93 5.76
C PHE A 67 5.33 4.69 5.40
N GLU A 68 6.66 4.77 5.41
CA GLU A 68 7.54 3.62 5.17
C GLU A 68 7.29 2.50 6.21
N PRO A 69 7.48 2.70 7.53
CA PRO A 69 7.30 1.63 8.51
C PRO A 69 5.86 1.12 8.58
N VAL A 70 4.86 2.00 8.39
CA VAL A 70 3.45 1.58 8.33
C VAL A 70 3.20 0.68 7.12
N SER A 71 3.66 1.07 5.93
CA SER A 71 3.47 0.27 4.72
C SER A 71 4.17 -1.09 4.83
N VAL A 72 5.40 -1.13 5.32
CA VAL A 72 6.14 -2.39 5.55
C VAL A 72 5.43 -3.27 6.57
N SER A 73 4.92 -2.71 7.67
CA SER A 73 4.16 -3.46 8.67
C SER A 73 2.90 -4.12 8.08
N ILE A 74 2.19 -3.41 7.20
CA ILE A 74 1.02 -3.96 6.49
C ILE A 74 1.44 -5.08 5.53
N LEU A 75 2.55 -4.93 4.82
CA LEU A 75 3.08 -5.96 3.93
C LEU A 75 3.52 -7.22 4.70
N VAL A 76 4.15 -7.05 5.86
CA VAL A 76 4.47 -8.17 6.76
C VAL A 76 3.19 -8.87 7.22
N ALA A 77 2.17 -8.11 7.64
CA ALA A 77 0.88 -8.69 8.01
C ALA A 77 0.22 -9.45 6.85
N PHE A 78 0.32 -8.93 5.61
CA PHE A 78 -0.12 -9.62 4.40
C PHE A 78 0.60 -10.96 4.23
N GLY A 79 1.94 -10.96 4.29
CA GLY A 79 2.75 -12.16 4.15
C GLY A 79 2.44 -13.21 5.21
N LEU A 80 2.35 -12.80 6.48
CA LEU A 80 2.02 -13.71 7.59
C LEU A 80 0.61 -14.31 7.43
N TYR A 81 -0.38 -13.49 7.04
CA TYR A 81 -1.73 -13.96 6.82
C TYR A 81 -1.82 -14.93 5.63
N TYR A 82 -1.14 -14.60 4.53
CA TYR A 82 -1.03 -15.45 3.34
C TYR A 82 -0.41 -16.79 3.68
N SER A 83 0.75 -16.83 4.36
CA SER A 83 1.42 -18.08 4.74
C SER A 83 0.55 -18.97 5.62
N LYS A 84 -0.27 -18.40 6.51
CA LYS A 84 -1.18 -19.17 7.36
C LYS A 84 -2.38 -19.76 6.60
N LYS A 85 -2.78 -19.15 5.48
CA LYS A 85 -4.04 -19.47 4.78
C LYS A 85 -3.87 -20.01 3.36
N GLY A 86 -2.68 -19.88 2.77
CA GLY A 86 -2.34 -20.32 1.42
C GLY A 86 -1.56 -21.64 1.35
N ILE A 87 -1.13 -22.19 2.49
CA ILE A 87 -0.44 -23.49 2.59
C ILE A 87 -1.41 -24.59 3.07
N VAL A 88 -2.72 -24.45 2.79
CA VAL A 88 -3.74 -25.45 3.14
C VAL A 88 -4.52 -25.85 1.90
#